data_AF-A0AAV4SG59-F1
#
_entry.id   AF-A0AAV4SG59-F1
#
_cell.length_a   1.000
_cell.length_b   1.000
_cell.length_c   1.000
_cell.angle_alpha   90.00
_cell.angle_beta   90.00
_cell.angle_gamma   90.00
#
_symmetry.space_group_name_H-M   'P 1'
#
loop_
_entity.id
_entity.type
_entity.pdbx_description
1 polymer ?
#
loop_
_entity_poly.entity_id
_entity_poly.type
_entity_poly.pdbx_seq_one_letter_code
_entity_poly.pdbx_strand_id
1 'polypeptide(L)'
;MKQKTFVVVSPMELLMHVNRKGNGDVQLEGCEGKFLQIVLEALRIQYEIVVSKDLLYGEPLPDGNFTGMIGMVQRGEADLTGGYLTMNEVRSKVVNFSIPYLIEETTFITPKPGNIKSNFSPSSF
;
A
#
# COMPACT_ATOMS: atom_id res chain seq x y z
N MET A 1 8.02 4.09 29.77
CA MET A 1 7.54 2.80 29.21
C MET A 1 7.58 2.94 27.70
N LYS A 2 8.06 1.95 26.93
CA LYS A 2 7.96 2.01 25.46
C LYS A 2 6.51 1.73 25.08
N GLN A 3 5.85 2.68 24.42
CA GLN A 3 4.52 2.49 23.83
C GLN A 3 4.61 1.38 22.78
N LYS A 4 3.67 0.43 22.79
CA LYS A 4 3.57 -0.62 21.76
C LYS A 4 3.03 0.03 20.49
N THR A 5 3.69 -0.17 19.34
CA THR A 5 3.31 0.43 18.06
C THR A 5 2.24 -0.40 17.36
N PHE A 6 1.14 0.21 16.92
CA PHE A 6 0.12 -0.45 16.12
C PHE A 6 0.33 -0.18 14.63
N VAL A 7 0.41 -1.24 13.83
CA VAL A 7 0.65 -1.17 12.39
C VAL A 7 -0.58 -1.68 11.67
N VAL A 8 -1.28 -0.78 10.96
CA VAL A 8 -2.42 -1.16 10.11
C VAL A 8 -1.95 -1.51 8.71
N VAL A 9 -2.33 -2.69 8.25
CA VAL A 9 -1.83 -3.27 7.00
C VAL A 9 -2.89 -3.36 5.91
N SER A 10 -2.43 -3.29 4.66
CA SER A 10 -3.30 -3.41 3.49
C SER A 10 -4.06 -4.73 3.48
N PRO A 11 -5.37 -4.70 3.18
CA PRO A 11 -6.19 -5.91 3.07
C PRO A 11 -6.01 -6.63 1.72
N MET A 12 -5.11 -6.16 0.87
CA MET A 12 -4.90 -6.71 -0.47
C MET A 12 -4.02 -7.97 -0.43
N GLU A 13 -4.70 -9.12 -0.27
CA GLU A 13 -4.10 -10.47 -0.13
C GLU A 13 -3.02 -10.81 -1.17
N LEU A 14 -3.14 -10.28 -2.41
CA LEU A 14 -2.16 -10.51 -3.47
C LEU A 14 -0.77 -9.95 -3.13
N LEU A 15 -0.71 -8.80 -2.45
CA LEU A 15 0.54 -8.12 -2.10
C LEU A 15 0.94 -8.38 -0.66
N MET A 16 -0.04 -8.61 0.22
CA MET A 16 0.18 -8.74 1.64
C MET A 16 -0.82 -9.71 2.26
N HIS A 17 -0.32 -10.72 2.96
CA HIS A 17 -1.13 -11.62 3.78
C HIS A 17 -0.52 -11.76 5.17
N VAL A 18 -1.39 -11.77 6.17
CA VAL A 18 -1.02 -11.79 7.59
C VAL A 18 -1.21 -13.21 8.13
N ASN A 19 -0.10 -13.91 8.34
CA ASN A 19 -0.11 -15.25 8.92
C ASN A 19 0.13 -15.18 10.44
N ARG A 20 -0.90 -15.48 11.22
CA ARG A 20 -0.82 -15.52 12.69
C ARG A 20 -0.51 -16.94 13.15
N LYS A 21 0.66 -17.14 13.74
CA LYS A 21 1.07 -18.42 14.32
C LYS A 21 0.40 -18.63 15.67
N GLY A 22 0.20 -19.89 16.05
CA GLY A 22 -0.46 -20.26 17.32
C GLY A 22 0.28 -19.82 18.59
N ASN A 23 1.54 -19.38 18.47
CA ASN A 23 2.33 -18.81 19.57
C ASN A 23 2.17 -17.28 19.71
N GLY A 24 1.34 -16.64 18.88
CA GLY A 24 1.13 -15.20 18.86
C GLY A 24 2.04 -14.43 17.91
N ASP A 25 3.01 -15.09 17.27
CA ASP A 25 3.87 -14.45 16.27
C ASP A 25 3.07 -14.12 15.01
N VAL A 26 3.33 -12.94 14.44
CA VAL A 26 2.75 -12.51 13.17
C VAL A 26 3.83 -12.52 12.11
N GLN A 27 3.57 -13.21 11.00
CA GLN A 27 4.42 -13.21 9.82
C GLN A 27 3.69 -12.50 8.68
N LEU A 28 4.31 -11.44 8.17
CA LEU A 28 3.83 -10.75 6.97
C LEU A 28 4.45 -11.41 5.74
N GLU A 29 3.59 -11.84 4.84
CA GLU A 29 3.97 -12.53 3.62
C GLU A 29 3.43 -11.78 2.38
N GLY A 30 3.84 -12.20 1.18
CA GLY A 30 3.68 -11.40 -0.05
C GLY A 30 4.85 -10.42 -0.25
N CYS A 31 4.92 -9.76 -1.41
CA CYS A 31 6.03 -8.85 -1.71
C CYS A 31 6.03 -7.63 -0.76
N GLU A 32 4.89 -6.96 -0.61
CA GLU A 32 4.74 -5.83 0.29
C GLU A 32 4.80 -6.26 1.76
N GLY A 33 4.23 -7.41 2.10
CA GLY A 33 4.31 -7.97 3.46
C GLY A 33 5.75 -8.21 3.91
N LYS A 34 6.55 -8.88 3.07
CA LYS A 34 7.97 -9.11 3.34
C LYS A 34 8.77 -7.80 3.40
N PHE A 35 8.48 -6.85 2.52
CA PHE A 35 9.13 -5.54 2.55
C PHE A 35 8.83 -4.80 3.86
N LEU A 36 7.56 -4.72 4.26
CA LEU A 36 7.18 -4.10 5.53
C LEU A 36 7.79 -4.82 6.73
N GLN A 37 7.85 -6.15 6.73
CA GLN A 37 8.51 -6.94 7.76
C GLN A 37 9.98 -6.53 7.93
N ILE A 38 10.74 -6.39 6.84
CA ILE A 38 12.14 -5.93 6.86
C ILE A 38 12.25 -4.53 7.44
N VAL A 39 11.35 -3.62 7.08
CA VAL A 39 11.32 -2.25 7.63
C VAL A 39 11.10 -2.28 9.15
N LEU A 40 10.11 -3.04 9.63
CA LEU A 40 9.80 -3.15 11.06
C LEU A 40 10.95 -3.78 11.86
N GLU A 41 11.61 -4.79 11.31
CA GLU A 41 12.82 -5.40 11.88
C GLU A 41 13.99 -4.41 11.97
N ALA A 42 14.20 -3.62 10.92
CA ALA A 42 15.24 -2.60 10.89
C ALA A 42 14.99 -1.47 11.92
N LEU A 43 13.72 -1.11 12.14
CA LEU A 43 13.32 -0.12 13.15
C LEU A 43 13.54 -0.62 14.59
N ARG A 44 13.61 -1.94 14.82
CA ARG A 44 13.78 -2.58 16.14
C ARG A 44 12.72 -2.12 17.15
N ILE A 45 11.49 -2.00 16.69
CA ILE A 45 10.32 -1.60 17.49
C ILE A 45 9.48 -2.81 17.89
N GLN A 46 8.75 -2.70 19.00
CA GLN A 46 7.70 -3.66 19.33
C GLN A 46 6.41 -3.21 18.67
N TYR A 47 5.82 -4.07 17.85
CA TYR A 47 4.61 -3.73 17.11
C TYR A 47 3.51 -4.80 17.22
N GLU A 48 2.29 -4.41 16.88
CA GLU A 48 1.16 -5.29 16.68
C GLU A 48 0.50 -4.99 15.33
N ILE A 49 0.26 -6.04 14.55
CA ILE A 49 -0.45 -5.92 13.28
C ILE A 49 -1.95 -5.88 13.53
N VAL A 50 -2.59 -4.83 13.05
CA VAL A 50 -4.04 -4.65 13.05
C VAL A 50 -4.54 -4.53 11.61
N VAL A 51 -5.80 -4.89 11.38
CA VAL A 51 -6.44 -4.81 10.06
C VAL A 51 -7.65 -3.91 10.19
N SER A 52 -7.85 -3.00 9.23
CA SER A 52 -9.04 -2.15 9.23
C SER A 52 -10.31 -3.00 9.12
N LYS A 53 -11.32 -2.67 9.93
CA LYS A 53 -12.59 -3.41 9.94
C LYS A 53 -13.34 -3.34 8.62
N ASP A 54 -13.20 -2.23 7.91
CA ASP A 54 -13.88 -1.97 6.64
C ASP A 54 -13.05 -2.44 5.41
N LEU A 55 -11.81 -2.89 5.61
CA LEU A 55 -10.89 -3.30 4.56
C LEU A 55 -10.69 -2.23 3.46
N LEU A 56 -10.78 -0.94 3.84
CA LEU A 56 -10.54 0.18 2.93
C LEU A 56 -9.15 0.80 3.14
N TYR A 57 -8.61 1.39 2.07
CA TYR A 57 -7.37 2.19 2.16
C TYR A 57 -7.62 3.49 2.91
N GLY A 58 -8.70 4.19 2.56
CA GLY A 58 -9.16 5.38 3.25
C GLY A 58 -9.69 6.41 2.28
N GLU A 59 -10.99 6.68 2.45
CA GLU A 59 -11.78 7.65 1.71
C GLU A 59 -12.22 8.76 2.66
N PRO A 60 -12.28 10.02 2.19
CA PRO A 60 -12.75 11.13 3.01
C PRO A 60 -14.24 10.97 3.35
N LEU A 61 -14.58 11.29 4.59
CA LEU A 61 -15.94 11.35 5.10
C LEU A 61 -16.41 12.81 5.22
N PRO A 62 -17.73 13.09 5.22
CA PRO A 62 -18.26 14.45 5.34
C PRO A 62 -17.88 15.18 6.64
N ASP A 63 -17.51 14.45 7.69
CA ASP A 63 -17.10 14.98 8.99
C ASP A 63 -15.62 15.36 9.07
N GLY A 64 -14.86 15.19 7.97
CA GLY A 64 -13.42 15.44 7.90
C GLY A 64 -12.55 14.27 8.37
N ASN A 65 -13.13 13.16 8.82
CA ASN A 65 -12.41 11.92 9.06
C ASN A 65 -12.20 11.13 7.75
N PHE A 66 -11.38 10.09 7.83
CA PHE A 66 -11.23 9.09 6.78
C PHE A 66 -11.73 7.73 7.23
N THR A 67 -12.18 6.91 6.28
CA THR A 67 -12.37 5.47 6.48
C THR A 67 -11.02 4.75 6.48
N GLY A 68 -11.04 3.43 6.68
CA GLY A 68 -9.90 2.59 6.34
C GLY A 68 -8.64 2.84 7.16
N MET A 69 -7.52 2.40 6.57
CA MET A 69 -6.19 2.51 7.16
C MET A 69 -5.78 3.97 7.44
N ILE A 70 -6.07 4.88 6.50
CA ILE A 70 -5.77 6.32 6.69
C ILE A 70 -6.58 6.87 7.87
N GLY A 71 -7.85 6.50 7.98
CA GLY A 71 -8.70 6.88 9.11
C GLY A 71 -8.18 6.40 10.46
N MET A 72 -7.72 5.14 10.52
CA MET A 72 -7.12 4.58 11.73
C MET A 72 -5.88 5.38 12.16
N VAL A 73 -5.01 5.74 11.22
CA VAL A 73 -3.83 6.57 11.53
C VAL A 73 -4.24 7.99 11.94
N GLN A 74 -5.16 8.62 11.22
CA GLN A 74 -5.67 9.97 11.54
C GLN A 74 -6.23 10.05 12.97
N ARG A 75 -7.00 9.03 13.39
CA ARG A 75 -7.64 8.99 14.72
C ARG A 75 -6.74 8.44 15.82
N GLY A 76 -5.48 8.08 15.52
CA GLY A 76 -4.54 7.50 16.49
C GLY A 76 -4.89 6.08 16.93
N GLU A 77 -5.69 5.35 16.15
CA GLU A 77 -6.00 3.93 16.36
C GLU A 77 -4.86 3.03 15.86
N ALA A 78 -4.04 3.54 14.94
CA ALA A 78 -2.79 2.95 14.48
C ALA A 78 -1.70 4.02 14.39
N ASP A 79 -0.45 3.63 14.61
CA ASP A 79 0.71 4.54 14.57
C ASP A 79 1.37 4.58 13.19
N LEU A 80 1.21 3.50 12.41
CA LEU A 80 1.83 3.34 11.09
C LEU A 80 0.90 2.57 10.17
N THR A 81 0.92 2.93 8.88
CA THR A 81 0.31 2.13 7.82
C THR A 81 1.31 1.82 6.71
N GLY A 82 1.14 0.67 6.05
CA GLY A 82 1.98 0.23 4.94
C GLY A 82 1.28 -0.83 4.09
N GLY A 83 1.84 -1.10 2.91
CA GLY A 83 1.26 -2.04 1.95
C GLY A 83 0.60 -1.32 0.78
N TYR A 84 1.43 -0.72 -0.09
CA TYR A 84 1.01 -0.21 -1.39
C TYR A 84 -0.09 0.87 -1.32
N LEU A 85 0.23 2.03 -0.75
CA LEU A 85 -0.70 3.14 -0.59
C LEU A 85 -0.28 4.35 -1.41
N THR A 86 -1.17 4.82 -2.28
CA THR A 86 -0.93 6.01 -3.11
C THR A 86 -0.89 7.28 -2.28
N MET A 87 0.23 8.01 -2.37
CA MET A 87 0.38 9.37 -1.86
C MET A 87 -0.47 10.34 -2.70
N ASN A 88 -1.30 11.16 -2.04
CA ASN A 88 -2.06 12.21 -2.72
C ASN A 88 -2.30 13.41 -1.80
N GLU A 89 -2.68 14.55 -2.41
CA GLU A 89 -2.89 15.82 -1.70
C GLU A 89 -3.97 15.71 -0.62
N VAL A 90 -5.07 15.00 -0.92
CA VAL A 90 -6.21 14.87 -0.01
C VAL A 90 -5.83 14.13 1.28
N ARG A 91 -5.10 13.02 1.17
CA ARG A 91 -4.60 12.26 2.33
C ARG A 91 -3.50 13.01 3.09
N SER A 92 -2.67 13.79 2.40
CA SER A 92 -1.57 14.56 3.04
C SER A 92 -2.05 15.63 4.03
N LYS A 93 -3.34 15.97 4.00
CA LYS A 93 -3.96 16.93 4.94
C LYS A 93 -4.20 16.34 6.33
N VAL A 94 -4.22 15.01 6.45
CA VAL A 94 -4.58 14.30 7.69
C VAL A 94 -3.51 13.32 8.17
N VAL A 95 -2.55 12.95 7.32
CA VAL A 95 -1.41 12.09 7.67
C VAL A 95 -0.13 12.60 7.02
N ASN A 96 1.02 12.24 7.61
CA ASN A 96 2.32 12.45 6.97
C ASN A 96 2.79 11.19 6.25
N PHE A 97 3.43 11.39 5.09
CA PHE A 97 4.05 10.33 4.31
C PHE A 97 5.56 10.32 4.52
N SER A 98 6.17 9.13 4.41
CA SER A 98 7.60 9.01 4.22
C SER A 98 8.02 9.47 2.82
N ILE A 99 9.32 9.36 2.52
CA ILE A 99 9.76 9.36 1.13
C ILE A 99 9.13 8.16 0.37
N PRO A 100 8.74 8.31 -0.91
CA PRO A 100 8.25 7.19 -1.71
C PRO A 100 9.31 6.09 -1.86
N TYR A 101 8.90 4.83 -1.74
CA TYR A 101 9.77 3.66 -2.02
C TYR A 101 9.45 2.97 -3.35
N LEU A 102 8.32 3.32 -3.98
CA LEU A 102 7.86 2.80 -5.26
C LEU A 102 7.20 3.93 -6.05
N ILE A 103 7.47 4.00 -7.35
CA ILE A 103 6.82 4.90 -8.31
C ILE A 103 6.23 4.05 -9.43
N GLU A 104 4.97 4.27 -9.74
CA GLU A 104 4.25 3.54 -10.78
C GLU A 104 3.59 4.50 -11.76
N GLU A 105 3.47 4.05 -13.00
CA GLU A 105 2.80 4.77 -14.08
C GLU A 105 1.54 4.02 -14.49
N THR A 106 0.43 4.75 -14.61
CA THR A 106 -0.82 4.20 -15.14
C THR A 106 -0.83 4.38 -16.67
N THR A 107 -0.91 3.28 -17.41
CA THR A 107 -0.87 3.28 -18.88
C THR A 107 -1.84 2.26 -19.48
N PHE A 108 -2.10 2.37 -20.78
CA PHE A 108 -2.89 1.40 -21.53
C PHE A 108 -1.98 0.36 -22.17
N ILE A 109 -2.38 -0.91 -22.07
CA ILE A 109 -1.69 -2.02 -22.72
C ILE A 109 -2.55 -2.49 -23.89
N THR A 110 -1.97 -2.52 -25.09
CA THR A 110 -2.56 -3.15 -26.27
C THR A 110 -1.71 -4.36 -26.67
N PRO A 111 -2.28 -5.35 -27.39
CA PRO A 111 -1.47 -6.39 -27.99
C PRO A 111 -0.39 -5.79 -28.89
N LYS A 112 0.81 -6.38 -28.87
CA LYS A 112 1.84 -6.03 -29.85
C LYS A 112 1.25 -6.19 -31.26
N PRO A 113 1.31 -5.17 -32.13
CA PRO A 113 0.86 -5.32 -33.51
C PRO A 113 1.54 -6.52 -34.15
N GLY A 114 0.79 -7.33 -34.90
CA GLY A 114 1.40 -8.37 -35.74
C GLY A 114 2.40 -7.76 -36.73
N ASN A 115 3.16 -8.58 -37.46
CA ASN A 115 4.06 -8.07 -38.50
C ASN A 115 3.25 -7.28 -39.56
N ILE A 116 3.25 -5.95 -39.46
CA ILE A 116 2.65 -5.08 -40.46
C ILE A 116 3.60 -5.07 -41.65
N LYS A 117 3.23 -5.75 -42.74
CA LYS A 117 3.94 -5.54 -44.01
C LYS A 117 3.73 -4.08 -44.40
N SER A 118 4.82 -3.34 -44.51
CA SER A 118 4.79 -1.98 -45.03
C SER A 118 4.23 -2.01 -46.46
N ASN A 119 3.11 -1.31 -46.69
CA ASN A 119 2.60 -1.03 -48.04
C ASN A 119 3.27 0.22 -48.65
N PHE A 120 4.38 0.69 -48.07
CA PHE A 120 5.11 1.84 -48.60
C PHE A 120 5.76 1.44 -49.93
N SER A 121 5.14 1.81 -51.05
CA SER A 121 5.76 1.77 -52.37
C SER A 121 6.38 3.13 -52.67
N PRO A 122 7.71 3.23 -52.87
CA PRO A 122 8.36 4.49 -53.26
C PRO A 122 7.99 4.98 -54.69
N SER A 123 7.23 4.21 -55.46
CA SER A 123 7.08 4.37 -56.91
C SER A 123 5.93 5.29 -57.36
N SER A 124 5.44 6.20 -56.52
CA SER A 124 4.29 7.08 -56.84
C SER A 124 4.61 8.58 -56.74
N PHE A 125 5.85 8.98 -57.04
CA PHE A 125 6.23 10.36 -57.32
C PHE A 125 6.77 10.48 -58.75
#